data_AF-A0A2E0SHJ4-F1
#
_entry.id   AF-A0A2E0SHJ4-F1
#
_cell.length_a   1.000
_cell.length_b   1.000
_cell.length_c   1.000
_cell.angle_alpha   90.00
_cell.angle_beta   90.00
_cell.angle_gamma   90.00
#
_symmetry.space_group_name_H-M   'P 1'
#
loop_
_entity.id
_entity.type
_entity.pdbx_description
1 polymer ?
#
loop_
_entity_poly.entity_id
_entity_poly.type
_entity_poly.pdbx_seq_one_letter_code
_entity_poly.pdbx_strand_id
1 'polypeptide(L)'
;MKSIREVVALARSEGAEWDYDQGYDGKTLSEVSVAGHIIEYMLNTINDKKDAHKAIGIFVSNVARRSLPCWFLYCNDTRPLHFANRLIEVWAGDAESGFVELEWCEPIVPMENGKPIGDCREEDTSAAAEAVAQAARFTRSLDYDSAVLAVTCACNAFCVSPLPSLQYEERDAELEILTWMMDILIPKAMLGEDLTNEERDALALYEIPAVMRQNTPFKR
;
A
#
# COMPACT_ATOMS: atom_id res chain seq x y z
N MET A 1 -18.86 16.86 7.54
CA MET A 1 -17.80 15.86 7.38
C MET A 1 -16.94 16.34 6.22
N LYS A 2 -15.63 16.52 6.44
CA LYS A 2 -14.71 16.89 5.34
C LYS A 2 -14.67 15.74 4.33
N SER A 3 -14.52 16.03 3.04
CA SER A 3 -14.18 14.98 2.07
C SER A 3 -12.73 14.52 2.28
N ILE A 4 -12.41 13.29 1.88
CA ILE A 4 -11.02 12.80 1.98
C ILE A 4 -10.04 13.65 1.15
N ARG A 5 -10.52 14.24 0.05
CA ARG A 5 -9.74 15.18 -0.78
C ARG A 5 -9.41 16.46 -0.02
N GLU A 6 -10.33 16.96 0.83
CA GLU A 6 -10.05 18.10 1.71
C GLU A 6 -9.05 17.75 2.81
N VAL A 7 -9.08 16.52 3.33
CA VAL A 7 -8.09 16.02 4.31
C VAL A 7 -6.70 15.98 3.68
N VAL A 8 -6.58 15.39 2.49
CA VAL A 8 -5.31 15.33 1.75
C VAL A 8 -4.81 16.73 1.38
N ALA A 9 -5.69 17.62 0.92
CA ALA A 9 -5.32 18.99 0.57
C ALA A 9 -4.81 19.77 1.80
N LEU A 10 -5.44 19.59 2.96
CA LEU A 10 -5.01 20.19 4.22
C LEU A 10 -3.63 19.66 4.64
N ALA A 11 -3.46 18.34 4.68
CA ALA A 11 -2.18 17.71 5.06
C ALA A 11 -1.03 18.25 4.21
N ARG A 12 -1.21 18.33 2.88
CA ARG A 12 -0.21 18.89 1.97
C ARG A 12 0.06 20.37 2.22
N SER A 13 -0.95 21.15 2.59
CA SER A 13 -0.77 22.57 2.93
C SER A 13 0.02 22.79 4.22
N GLU A 14 0.03 21.78 5.09
CA GLU A 14 0.81 21.74 6.34
C GLU A 14 2.22 21.15 6.13
N GLY A 15 2.56 20.77 4.89
CA GLY A 15 3.87 20.25 4.51
C GLY A 15 3.99 18.73 4.64
N ALA A 16 2.88 17.99 4.79
CA ALA A 16 2.91 16.54 4.82
C ALA A 16 3.15 15.94 3.43
N GLU A 17 3.96 14.88 3.39
CA GLU A 17 4.34 14.16 2.18
C GLU A 17 3.79 12.72 2.20
N TRP A 18 3.77 12.08 1.03
CA TRP A 18 3.39 10.66 0.90
C TRP A 18 4.60 9.76 1.17
N ASP A 19 5.75 10.19 0.65
CA ASP A 19 7.06 9.57 0.70
C ASP A 19 7.91 10.13 1.82
N TYR A 20 7.61 9.67 3.02
CA TYR A 20 8.32 10.16 4.19
C TYR A 20 9.67 9.44 4.40
N ASP A 21 10.70 9.95 3.73
CA ASP A 21 12.10 9.55 3.89
C ASP A 21 12.83 10.51 4.86
N GLN A 22 12.89 10.13 6.13
CA GLN A 22 13.77 10.66 7.20
C GLN A 22 13.31 11.81 8.11
N GLY A 23 13.71 11.66 9.39
CA GLY A 23 14.00 12.78 10.30
C GLY A 23 12.94 13.04 11.37
N TYR A 24 12.77 12.12 12.33
CA TYR A 24 11.98 12.35 13.54
C TYR A 24 12.49 13.60 14.28
N ASP A 25 11.83 14.73 14.08
CA ASP A 25 11.97 15.96 14.87
C ASP A 25 11.20 15.85 16.22
N GLY A 26 10.82 14.64 16.61
CA GLY A 26 10.03 14.32 17.79
C GLY A 26 8.52 14.21 17.52
N LYS A 27 8.06 14.44 16.29
CA LYS A 27 6.66 14.25 15.86
C LYS A 27 6.34 12.80 15.51
N THR A 28 5.08 12.39 15.65
CA THR A 28 4.62 11.06 15.24
C THR A 28 4.44 10.99 13.71
N LEU A 29 4.53 9.79 13.13
CA LEU A 29 4.27 9.58 11.70
C LEU A 29 2.87 10.05 11.29
N SER A 30 1.91 10.00 12.21
CA SER A 30 0.56 10.52 12.00
C SER A 30 0.51 12.03 11.78
N GLU A 31 1.46 12.79 12.35
CA GLU A 31 1.52 14.26 12.29
C GLU A 31 2.24 14.79 11.04
N VAL A 32 3.09 13.98 10.41
CA VAL A 32 4.01 14.46 9.35
C VAL A 32 3.74 13.86 7.97
N SER A 33 2.87 12.85 7.88
CA SER A 33 2.55 12.19 6.62
C SER A 33 1.09 12.38 6.21
N VAL A 34 0.84 12.37 4.89
CA VAL A 34 -0.52 12.40 4.35
C VAL A 34 -1.28 11.12 4.77
N ALA A 35 -0.60 9.98 4.78
CA ALA A 35 -1.13 8.73 5.30
C ALA A 35 -1.59 8.86 6.76
N GLY A 36 -0.80 9.53 7.60
CA GLY A 36 -1.12 9.88 8.97
C GLY A 36 -2.45 10.59 9.13
N HIS A 37 -2.63 11.68 8.37
CA HIS A 37 -3.86 12.47 8.38
C HIS A 37 -5.08 11.66 7.93
N ILE A 38 -4.92 10.75 6.98
CA ILE A 38 -5.99 9.85 6.52
C ILE A 38 -6.40 8.89 7.63
N ILE A 39 -5.43 8.23 8.26
CA ILE A 39 -5.68 7.28 9.35
C ILE A 39 -6.34 7.97 10.53
N GLU A 40 -5.85 9.14 10.94
CA GLU A 40 -6.46 9.95 12.00
C GLU A 40 -7.89 10.39 11.63
N TYR A 41 -8.11 10.81 10.39
CA TYR A 41 -9.45 11.16 9.92
C TYR A 41 -10.42 9.96 10.00
N MET A 42 -10.00 8.76 9.61
CA MET A 42 -10.80 7.54 9.73
C MET A 42 -11.13 7.23 11.19
N LEU A 43 -10.14 7.30 12.09
CA LEU A 43 -10.31 7.08 13.54
C LEU A 43 -11.31 8.06 14.16
N ASN A 44 -11.24 9.33 13.77
CA ASN A 44 -12.09 10.39 14.33
C ASN A 44 -13.50 10.42 13.72
N THR A 45 -13.70 9.81 12.54
CA THR A 45 -14.99 9.83 11.84
C THR A 45 -15.86 8.61 12.19
N ILE A 46 -15.24 7.46 12.46
CA ILE A 46 -15.96 6.22 12.77
C ILE A 46 -16.12 6.13 14.29
N ASN A 47 -17.38 6.18 14.76
CA ASN A 47 -17.70 6.26 16.19
C ASN A 47 -17.26 5.02 16.99
N ASP A 48 -17.35 3.84 16.38
CA ASP A 48 -16.98 2.58 17.02
C ASP A 48 -15.51 2.24 16.72
N LYS A 49 -14.73 1.98 17.77
CA LYS A 49 -13.30 1.71 17.63
C LYS A 49 -13.01 0.43 16.84
N LYS A 50 -13.85 -0.61 16.99
CA LYS A 50 -13.70 -1.87 16.26
C LYS A 50 -14.00 -1.65 14.77
N ASP A 51 -15.04 -0.89 14.46
CA ASP A 51 -15.35 -0.53 13.07
C ASP A 51 -14.24 0.33 12.45
N ALA A 52 -13.64 1.25 13.22
CA ALA A 52 -12.51 2.05 12.78
C ALA A 52 -11.28 1.18 12.46
N HIS A 53 -10.95 0.22 13.34
CA HIS A 53 -9.88 -0.75 13.07
C HIS A 53 -10.15 -1.58 11.81
N LYS A 54 -11.39 -2.04 11.64
CA LYS A 54 -11.80 -2.81 10.46
C LYS A 54 -11.65 -1.98 9.19
N ALA A 55 -12.14 -0.76 9.18
CA ALA A 55 -12.01 0.15 8.05
C ALA A 55 -10.54 0.42 7.70
N ILE A 56 -9.71 0.72 8.70
CA ILE A 56 -8.26 0.93 8.50
C ILE A 56 -7.60 -0.35 7.98
N GLY A 57 -7.95 -1.52 8.54
CA GLY A 57 -7.44 -2.81 8.12
C GLY A 57 -7.75 -3.13 6.67
N ILE A 58 -9.01 -2.91 6.24
CA ILE A 58 -9.43 -3.01 4.85
C ILE A 58 -8.62 -2.04 3.99
N PHE A 59 -8.50 -0.78 4.40
CA PHE A 59 -7.76 0.25 3.67
C PHE A 59 -6.29 -0.16 3.47
N VAL A 60 -5.53 -0.38 4.55
CA VAL A 60 -4.09 -0.64 4.44
C VAL A 60 -3.77 -1.97 3.75
N SER A 61 -4.59 -3.01 3.94
CA SER A 61 -4.37 -4.31 3.29
C SER A 61 -4.61 -4.22 1.78
N ASN A 62 -5.63 -3.47 1.36
CA ASN A 62 -5.89 -3.26 -0.06
C ASN A 62 -4.83 -2.36 -0.71
N VAL A 63 -4.39 -1.29 -0.04
CA VAL A 63 -3.29 -0.43 -0.52
C VAL A 63 -1.98 -1.21 -0.67
N ALA A 64 -1.61 -1.99 0.35
CA ALA A 64 -0.42 -2.83 0.30
C ALA A 64 -0.47 -3.83 -0.86
N ARG A 65 -1.59 -4.57 -1.01
CA ARG A 65 -1.82 -5.44 -2.18
C ARG A 65 -1.68 -4.68 -3.49
N ARG A 66 -2.15 -3.43 -3.52
CA ARG A 66 -2.17 -2.60 -4.73
C ARG A 66 -0.77 -2.25 -5.24
N SER A 67 0.22 -2.16 -4.35
CA SER A 67 1.61 -1.86 -4.70
C SER A 67 2.39 -3.02 -5.34
N LEU A 68 1.87 -4.25 -5.23
CA LEU A 68 2.55 -5.46 -5.69
C LEU A 68 2.85 -5.56 -7.20
N PRO A 69 2.21 -4.83 -8.12
CA PRO A 69 2.71 -4.74 -9.49
C PRO A 69 4.17 -4.27 -9.57
N CYS A 70 4.62 -3.39 -8.68
CA CYS A 70 6.03 -2.96 -8.60
C CYS A 70 6.95 -4.15 -8.24
N TRP A 71 6.49 -5.02 -7.33
CA TRP A 71 7.17 -6.27 -7.00
C TRP A 71 7.29 -7.20 -8.22
N PHE A 72 6.19 -7.40 -8.94
CA PHE A 72 6.10 -8.34 -10.06
C PHE A 72 6.82 -7.89 -11.33
N LEU A 73 7.34 -6.66 -11.38
CA LEU A 73 8.24 -6.24 -12.45
C LEU A 73 9.50 -7.10 -12.53
N TYR A 74 10.02 -7.53 -11.38
CA TYR A 74 11.33 -8.17 -11.28
C TYR A 74 11.31 -9.50 -10.52
N CYS A 75 10.37 -9.66 -9.59
CA CYS A 75 10.30 -10.82 -8.70
C CYS A 75 9.23 -11.82 -9.17
N ASN A 76 9.57 -13.12 -9.11
CA ASN A 76 8.64 -14.22 -9.44
C ASN A 76 8.00 -14.86 -8.20
N ASP A 77 8.39 -14.43 -7.01
CA ASP A 77 7.87 -14.98 -5.75
C ASP A 77 6.48 -14.40 -5.46
N THR A 78 5.52 -15.28 -5.19
CA THR A 78 4.12 -14.92 -4.97
C THR A 78 3.74 -14.77 -3.50
N ARG A 79 4.67 -15.01 -2.56
CA ARG A 79 4.42 -14.89 -1.12
C ARG A 79 3.85 -13.52 -0.70
N PRO A 80 4.35 -12.35 -1.16
CA PRO A 80 3.76 -11.07 -0.78
C PRO A 80 2.28 -10.95 -1.18
N LEU A 81 1.92 -11.45 -2.38
CA LEU A 81 0.53 -11.48 -2.84
C LEU A 81 -0.32 -12.44 -2.02
N HIS A 82 0.21 -13.60 -1.67
CA HIS A 82 -0.47 -14.53 -0.78
C HIS A 82 -0.78 -13.85 0.56
N PHE A 83 0.22 -13.24 1.20
CA PHE A 83 0.05 -12.55 2.48
C PHE A 83 -0.96 -11.41 2.39
N ALA A 84 -0.85 -10.54 1.38
CA ALA A 84 -1.79 -9.43 1.20
C ALA A 84 -3.24 -9.91 0.99
N ASN A 85 -3.48 -10.97 0.22
CA ASN A 85 -4.82 -11.54 0.06
C ASN A 85 -5.35 -12.11 1.38
N ARG A 86 -4.50 -12.79 2.17
CA ARG A 86 -4.88 -13.30 3.50
C ARG A 86 -5.25 -12.17 4.46
N LEU A 87 -4.52 -11.06 4.44
CA LEU A 87 -4.85 -9.88 5.26
C LEU A 87 -6.21 -9.28 4.89
N ILE A 88 -6.53 -9.19 3.59
CA ILE A 88 -7.85 -8.75 3.13
C ILE A 88 -8.95 -9.70 3.63
N GLU A 89 -8.75 -11.00 3.54
CA GLU A 89 -9.72 -12.00 4.06
C GLU A 89 -9.93 -11.87 5.58
N VAL A 90 -8.87 -11.61 6.34
CA VAL A 90 -8.95 -11.37 7.78
C VAL A 90 -9.90 -10.22 8.09
N TRP A 91 -9.75 -9.11 7.37
CA TRP A 91 -10.57 -7.92 7.59
C TRP A 91 -11.94 -7.95 6.92
N ALA A 92 -12.13 -8.78 5.89
CA ALA A 92 -13.45 -9.01 5.29
C ALA A 92 -14.35 -9.87 6.19
N GLY A 93 -13.77 -10.74 7.01
CA GLY A 93 -14.49 -11.55 7.99
C GLY A 93 -14.96 -10.80 9.24
N ASP A 94 -15.60 -11.54 10.15
CA ASP A 94 -15.93 -11.09 11.52
C ASP A 94 -14.77 -11.26 12.50
N ALA A 95 -13.58 -11.65 12.02
CA ALA A 95 -12.45 -11.94 12.88
C ALA A 95 -11.90 -10.64 13.50
N GLU A 96 -12.14 -10.46 14.80
CA GLU A 96 -11.61 -9.34 15.60
C GLU A 96 -10.07 -9.27 15.64
N SER A 97 -9.41 -10.33 15.20
CA SER A 97 -7.99 -10.39 14.83
C SER A 97 -7.77 -11.72 14.13
N GLY A 98 -7.36 -11.67 12.87
CA GLY A 98 -6.93 -12.87 12.17
C GLY A 98 -5.61 -13.38 12.74
N PHE A 99 -5.39 -14.69 12.72
CA PHE A 99 -4.07 -15.23 12.95
C PHE A 99 -3.13 -14.73 11.84
N VAL A 100 -2.21 -13.83 12.21
CA VAL A 100 -1.11 -13.35 11.36
C VAL A 100 0.16 -14.03 11.81
N GLU A 101 0.78 -14.80 10.91
CA GLU A 101 2.06 -15.44 11.16
C GLU A 101 3.17 -14.40 11.29
N LEU A 102 4.13 -14.65 12.19
CA LEU A 102 5.25 -13.71 12.42
C LEU A 102 6.06 -13.45 11.15
N GLU A 103 6.16 -14.44 10.25
CA GLU A 103 6.85 -14.27 8.98
C GLU A 103 6.17 -13.25 8.05
N TRP A 104 4.87 -12.99 8.18
CA TRP A 104 4.20 -11.98 7.36
C TRP A 104 4.56 -10.57 7.82
N CYS A 105 5.03 -10.42 9.06
CA CYS A 105 5.48 -9.15 9.62
C CYS A 105 6.93 -8.81 9.23
N GLU A 106 7.59 -9.62 8.42
CA GLU A 106 8.93 -9.34 7.91
C GLU A 106 8.87 -9.10 6.40
N PRO A 107 9.50 -8.03 5.88
CA PRO A 107 9.53 -7.79 4.44
C PRO A 107 10.25 -8.93 3.73
N ILE A 108 9.66 -9.41 2.65
CA ILE A 108 10.31 -10.42 1.81
C ILE A 108 11.39 -9.72 1.00
N VAL A 109 12.62 -10.23 1.10
CA VAL A 109 13.76 -9.73 0.34
C VAL A 109 13.50 -9.90 -1.17
N PRO A 110 13.55 -8.81 -1.97
CA PRO A 110 13.39 -8.89 -3.42
C PRO A 110 14.45 -9.78 -4.07
N MET A 111 14.01 -10.69 -4.94
CA MET A 111 14.90 -11.60 -5.66
C MET A 111 14.52 -11.75 -7.13
N GLU A 112 15.49 -11.52 -8.02
CA GLU A 112 15.40 -11.83 -9.44
C GLU A 112 16.16 -13.12 -9.73
N ASN A 113 15.48 -14.15 -10.23
CA ASN A 113 16.08 -15.45 -10.54
C ASN A 113 16.86 -16.08 -9.36
N GLY A 114 16.35 -15.92 -8.14
CA GLY A 114 16.93 -16.47 -6.91
C GLY A 114 18.15 -15.70 -6.39
N LYS A 115 18.43 -14.51 -6.90
CA LYS A 115 19.48 -13.60 -6.39
C LYS A 115 18.86 -12.31 -5.86
N PRO A 116 19.32 -11.79 -4.73
CA PRO A 116 18.92 -10.46 -4.27
C PRO A 116 19.15 -9.40 -5.35
N ILE A 117 18.19 -8.49 -5.49
CA ILE A 117 18.35 -7.27 -6.27
C ILE A 117 19.18 -6.29 -5.42
N GLY A 118 20.19 -5.67 -6.00
CA GLY A 118 21.11 -4.76 -5.28
C GLY A 118 21.47 -3.52 -6.10
N ASP A 119 20.51 -3.07 -6.91
CA ASP A 119 20.56 -1.86 -7.73
C ASP A 119 19.24 -1.08 -7.56
N CYS A 120 19.00 -0.04 -8.36
CA CYS A 120 17.82 0.83 -8.22
C CYS A 120 16.47 0.11 -8.28
N ARG A 121 16.40 -1.12 -8.80
CA ARG A 121 15.18 -1.95 -8.81
C ARG A 121 14.83 -2.51 -7.43
N GLU A 122 15.75 -2.43 -6.47
CA GLU A 122 15.51 -2.85 -5.08
C GLU A 122 14.54 -1.88 -4.39
N GLU A 123 14.52 -0.60 -4.78
CA GLU A 123 13.78 0.43 -4.07
C GLU A 123 12.25 0.22 -4.13
N ASP A 124 11.68 0.06 -5.33
CA ASP A 124 10.23 -0.13 -5.51
C ASP A 124 9.76 -1.51 -5.02
N THR A 125 10.57 -2.54 -5.26
CA THR A 125 10.28 -3.91 -4.80
C THR A 125 10.34 -4.03 -3.28
N SER A 126 11.33 -3.42 -2.63
CA SER A 126 11.43 -3.41 -1.16
C SER A 126 10.30 -2.60 -0.54
N ALA A 127 9.96 -1.45 -1.12
CA ALA A 127 8.84 -0.64 -0.64
C ALA A 127 7.50 -1.39 -0.74
N ALA A 128 7.25 -2.11 -1.85
CA ALA A 128 6.05 -2.94 -1.99
C ALA A 128 6.01 -4.10 -0.98
N ALA A 129 7.15 -4.76 -0.72
CA ALA A 129 7.24 -5.82 0.28
C ALA A 129 7.05 -5.29 1.71
N GLU A 130 7.65 -4.14 2.02
CA GLU A 130 7.52 -3.47 3.31
C GLU A 130 6.06 -3.04 3.57
N ALA A 131 5.35 -2.56 2.55
CA ALA A 131 3.94 -2.20 2.67
C ALA A 131 3.09 -3.40 3.15
N VAL A 132 3.34 -4.60 2.62
CA VAL A 132 2.65 -5.83 3.06
C VAL A 132 3.04 -6.21 4.49
N ALA A 133 4.33 -6.11 4.83
CA ALA A 133 4.81 -6.42 6.17
C ALA A 133 4.22 -5.49 7.23
N GLN A 134 4.14 -4.19 6.93
CA GLN A 134 3.54 -3.18 7.79
C GLN A 134 2.03 -3.37 7.95
N ALA A 135 1.31 -3.73 6.87
CA ALA A 135 -0.10 -4.09 6.96
C ALA A 135 -0.33 -5.34 7.86
N ALA A 136 0.58 -6.32 7.81
CA ALA A 136 0.56 -7.47 8.70
C ALA A 136 0.84 -7.07 10.15
N ARG A 137 1.83 -6.19 10.40
CA ARG A 137 2.14 -5.64 11.74
C ARG A 137 0.95 -4.89 12.32
N PHE A 138 0.27 -4.06 11.53
CA PHE A 138 -0.98 -3.41 11.95
C PHE A 138 -2.05 -4.45 12.28
N THR A 139 -2.29 -5.44 11.42
CA THR A 139 -3.31 -6.47 11.65
C THR A 139 -3.06 -7.27 12.93
N ARG A 140 -1.78 -7.47 13.27
CA ARG A 140 -1.37 -8.21 14.48
C ARG A 140 -1.45 -7.38 15.76
N SER A 141 -1.11 -6.10 15.71
CA SER A 141 -0.88 -5.26 16.91
C SER A 141 -1.86 -4.11 17.09
N LEU A 142 -2.58 -3.75 16.02
CA LEU A 142 -3.42 -2.55 15.90
C LEU A 142 -2.64 -1.25 16.14
N ASP A 143 -1.32 -1.28 15.91
CA ASP A 143 -0.44 -0.11 15.96
C ASP A 143 -0.60 0.77 14.70
N TYR A 144 -1.09 1.99 14.88
CA TYR A 144 -1.37 2.88 13.75
C TYR A 144 -0.12 3.39 13.05
N ASP A 145 1.06 3.41 13.70
CA ASP A 145 2.31 3.76 13.01
C ASP A 145 2.59 2.74 11.90
N SER A 146 2.36 1.45 12.17
CA SER A 146 2.42 0.39 11.15
C SER A 146 1.38 0.59 10.02
N ALA A 147 0.17 1.07 10.34
CA ALA A 147 -0.83 1.38 9.31
C ALA A 147 -0.40 2.54 8.41
N VAL A 148 0.19 3.59 8.99
CA VAL A 148 0.73 4.74 8.27
C VAL A 148 1.89 4.30 7.36
N LEU A 149 2.84 3.54 7.90
CA LEU A 149 3.98 3.01 7.14
C LEU A 149 3.54 2.12 5.98
N ALA A 150 2.50 1.30 6.16
CA ALA A 150 1.98 0.46 5.08
C ALA A 150 1.55 1.29 3.86
N VAL A 151 0.87 2.42 4.09
CA VAL A 151 0.40 3.32 3.03
C VAL A 151 1.55 4.11 2.42
N THR A 152 2.45 4.64 3.25
CA THR A 152 3.65 5.36 2.79
C THR A 152 4.52 4.46 1.92
N CYS A 153 4.87 3.25 2.37
CA CYS A 153 5.67 2.32 1.57
C CYS A 153 4.99 1.93 0.25
N ALA A 154 3.66 1.77 0.25
CA ALA A 154 2.93 1.51 -0.98
C ALA A 154 2.98 2.68 -1.97
N CYS A 155 2.91 3.92 -1.49
CA CYS A 155 3.05 5.12 -2.32
C CYS A 155 4.49 5.26 -2.84
N ASN A 156 5.50 5.01 -2.00
CA ASN A 156 6.92 5.03 -2.39
C ASN A 156 7.20 4.03 -3.51
N ALA A 157 6.63 2.82 -3.41
CA ALA A 157 6.75 1.82 -4.46
C ALA A 157 6.32 2.39 -5.81
N PHE A 158 5.18 3.08 -5.89
CA PHE A 158 4.73 3.71 -7.14
C PHE A 158 5.52 4.95 -7.55
N CYS A 159 6.00 5.74 -6.59
CA CYS A 159 6.78 6.95 -6.86
C CYS A 159 8.10 6.63 -7.57
N VAL A 160 8.76 5.53 -7.18
CA VAL A 160 10.07 5.14 -7.71
C VAL A 160 10.02 4.03 -8.76
N SER A 161 8.84 3.40 -8.96
CA SER A 161 8.68 2.35 -9.97
C SER A 161 8.59 2.92 -11.38
N PRO A 162 9.16 2.23 -12.40
CA PRO A 162 9.01 2.64 -13.80
C PRO A 162 7.64 2.29 -14.40
N LEU A 163 6.65 1.84 -13.61
CA LEU A 163 5.33 1.47 -14.11
C LEU A 163 4.62 2.68 -14.78
N PRO A 164 4.25 2.58 -16.06
CA PRO A 164 3.40 3.58 -16.69
C PRO A 164 1.93 3.42 -16.24
N SER A 165 1.19 4.52 -16.12
CA SER A 165 -0.28 4.49 -16.06
C SER A 165 -0.84 3.89 -17.35
N LEU A 166 -1.64 2.83 -17.25
CA LEU A 166 -2.20 2.13 -18.42
C LEU A 166 -3.33 2.91 -19.10
N GLN A 167 -4.02 3.75 -18.33
CA GLN A 167 -5.20 4.46 -18.84
C GLN A 167 -4.84 5.80 -19.50
N TYR A 168 -3.65 6.30 -19.22
CA TYR A 168 -3.20 7.60 -19.71
C TYR A 168 -1.69 7.51 -19.91
N GLU A 169 -1.26 7.49 -21.17
CA GLU A 169 0.16 7.45 -21.59
C GLU A 169 1.01 8.61 -21.02
N GLU A 170 0.38 9.56 -20.30
CA GLU A 170 0.96 10.75 -19.70
C GLU A 170 0.64 10.93 -18.20
N ARG A 171 -0.03 9.99 -17.51
CA ARG A 171 -0.24 10.11 -16.05
C ARG A 171 0.75 9.27 -15.26
N ASP A 172 1.21 9.83 -14.15
CA ASP A 172 2.04 9.12 -13.19
C ASP A 172 1.21 8.02 -12.51
N ALA A 173 1.75 6.79 -12.43
CA ALA A 173 1.08 5.67 -11.75
C ALA A 173 0.70 6.01 -10.29
N GLU A 174 1.51 6.87 -9.66
CA GLU A 174 1.23 7.50 -8.38
C GLU A 174 -0.14 8.22 -8.37
N LEU A 175 -0.45 9.06 -9.36
CA LEU A 175 -1.71 9.79 -9.40
C LEU A 175 -2.92 8.85 -9.53
N GLU A 176 -2.76 7.73 -10.24
CA GLU A 176 -3.80 6.72 -10.42
C GLU A 176 -4.10 6.01 -9.10
N ILE A 177 -3.08 5.58 -8.35
CA ILE A 177 -3.27 4.96 -7.03
C ILE A 177 -3.89 5.94 -6.04
N LEU A 178 -3.41 7.19 -6.02
CA LEU A 178 -3.95 8.23 -5.12
C LEU A 178 -5.42 8.52 -5.42
N THR A 179 -5.79 8.60 -6.70
CA THR A 179 -7.18 8.82 -7.13
C THR A 179 -8.08 7.66 -6.70
N TRP A 180 -7.66 6.41 -6.95
CA TRP A 180 -8.41 5.22 -6.53
C TRP A 180 -8.57 5.15 -5.00
N MET A 181 -7.52 5.46 -4.23
CA MET A 181 -7.61 5.48 -2.78
C MET A 181 -8.66 6.48 -2.27
N MET A 182 -8.60 7.71 -2.79
CA MET A 182 -9.48 8.80 -2.36
C MET A 182 -10.93 8.60 -2.83
N ASP A 183 -11.14 8.19 -4.07
CA ASP A 183 -12.49 8.18 -4.66
C ASP A 183 -13.24 6.87 -4.44
N ILE A 184 -12.53 5.77 -4.17
CA ILE A 184 -13.13 4.42 -4.10
C ILE A 184 -12.83 3.76 -2.76
N LEU A 185 -11.56 3.52 -2.45
CA LEU A 185 -11.19 2.65 -1.33
C LEU A 185 -11.57 3.22 0.04
N ILE A 186 -11.15 4.46 0.34
CA ILE A 186 -11.38 5.07 1.65
C ILE A 186 -12.89 5.23 1.93
N PRO A 187 -13.70 5.79 1.01
CA PRO A 187 -15.15 5.85 1.21
C PRO A 187 -15.79 4.49 1.49
N LYS A 188 -15.45 3.46 0.71
CA LYS A 188 -16.01 2.11 0.90
C LYS A 188 -15.58 1.47 2.22
N ALA A 189 -14.31 1.58 2.57
CA ALA A 189 -13.79 1.08 3.84
C ALA A 189 -14.51 1.74 5.04
N MET A 190 -14.72 3.06 4.99
CA MET A 190 -15.44 3.78 6.05
C MET A 190 -16.93 3.42 6.14
N LEU A 191 -17.54 3.04 5.03
CA LEU A 191 -18.94 2.59 4.97
C LEU A 191 -19.11 1.10 5.26
N GLY A 192 -18.02 0.34 5.40
CA GLY A 192 -18.06 -1.12 5.54
C GLY A 192 -18.56 -1.83 4.28
N GLU A 193 -18.40 -1.20 3.11
CA GLU A 193 -18.77 -1.77 1.83
C GLU A 193 -17.63 -2.59 1.22
N ASP A 194 -17.99 -3.70 0.58
CA ASP A 194 -17.05 -4.45 -0.24
C ASP A 194 -16.70 -3.71 -1.54
N LEU A 195 -15.44 -3.89 -1.97
CA LEU A 195 -15.00 -3.57 -3.32
C LEU A 195 -15.55 -4.60 -4.31
N THR A 196 -16.06 -4.15 -5.46
CA THR A 196 -16.34 -5.05 -6.58
C THR A 196 -15.05 -5.67 -7.11
N ASN A 197 -15.17 -6.72 -7.93
CA ASN A 197 -14.02 -7.34 -8.56
C ASN A 197 -13.26 -6.32 -9.43
N GLU A 198 -13.97 -5.49 -10.18
CA GLU A 198 -13.38 -4.43 -11.00
C GLU A 198 -12.64 -3.40 -10.16
N GLU A 199 -13.21 -2.95 -9.03
CA GLU A 199 -12.56 -1.98 -8.14
C GLU A 199 -11.33 -2.54 -7.44
N ARG A 200 -11.34 -3.84 -7.11
CA ARG A 200 -10.21 -4.58 -6.54
C ARG A 200 -9.08 -4.80 -7.54
N ASP A 201 -9.44 -4.97 -8.82
CA ASP A 201 -8.52 -5.34 -9.90
C ASP A 201 -8.21 -4.21 -10.89
N ALA A 202 -8.69 -2.97 -10.68
CA ALA A 202 -8.56 -1.82 -11.60
C ALA A 202 -7.12 -1.44 -12.04
N LEU A 203 -6.08 -2.02 -11.40
CA LEU A 203 -4.63 -1.89 -11.70
C LEU A 203 -3.94 -3.28 -11.63
N ALA A 204 -4.66 -4.39 -11.40
CA ALA A 204 -4.10 -5.71 -11.68
C ALA A 204 -3.80 -5.89 -13.19
N LEU A 205 -4.30 -4.94 -13.99
CA LEU A 205 -4.10 -4.80 -15.42
C LEU A 205 -2.78 -4.15 -15.83
N TYR A 206 -1.80 -3.91 -14.93
CA TYR A 206 -0.46 -3.53 -15.37
C TYR A 206 0.09 -4.63 -16.28
N GLU A 207 -0.12 -4.45 -17.59
CA GLU A 207 0.65 -5.13 -18.61
C GLU A 207 2.07 -4.67 -18.38
N ILE A 208 2.85 -5.46 -17.63
CA ILE A 208 4.31 -5.30 -17.56
C ILE A 208 4.75 -5.20 -19.02
N PRO A 209 5.24 -4.03 -19.48
CA PRO A 209 5.55 -3.84 -20.89
C PRO A 209 6.47 -4.95 -21.36
N ALA A 210 6.25 -5.50 -22.56
CA ALA A 210 7.08 -6.62 -23.05
C ALA A 210 8.58 -6.27 -23.06
N VAL A 211 8.93 -4.98 -23.14
CA VAL A 211 10.30 -4.46 -23.01
C VAL A 211 10.88 -4.57 -21.60
N MET A 212 10.05 -4.56 -20.56
CA MET A 212 10.43 -4.84 -19.17
C MET A 212 10.44 -6.33 -18.85
N ARG A 213 9.74 -7.16 -19.66
CA ARG A 213 9.83 -8.64 -19.61
C ARG A 213 11.13 -9.18 -20.21
N GLN A 214 11.98 -8.33 -20.79
CA GLN A 214 13.25 -8.71 -21.42
C GLN A 214 14.45 -8.43 -20.51
N ASN A 215 14.82 -9.42 -19.71
CA ASN A 215 16.24 -9.73 -19.52
C ASN A 215 16.54 -11.00 -20.31
N THR A 216 16.82 -10.79 -21.60
CA THR A 216 17.54 -11.74 -22.45
C THR A 216 18.81 -12.17 -21.70
N PRO A 217 19.17 -13.47 -21.67
CA PRO A 217 20.32 -13.93 -20.91
C PRO A 217 21.58 -13.24 -21.41
N PHE A 218 22.34 -12.63 -20.49
CA PHE A 218 23.73 -12.28 -20.76
C PHE A 218 24.46 -13.56 -21.19
N LYS A 219 24.75 -13.66 -22.49
CA LYS A 219 25.69 -14.64 -23.01
C LYS A 219 27.05 -14.37 -22.38
N ARG A 220 27.62 -15.40 -21.76
CA ARG A 220 29.06 -15.46 -21.46
C ARG A 220 29.87 -15.46 -22.75
#